data_AF-A0A916M1N3-F1
#
_entry.id   AF-A0A916M1N3-F1
#
_cell.length_a   1.000
_cell.length_b   1.000
_cell.length_c   1.000
_cell.angle_alpha   90.00
_cell.angle_beta   90.00
_cell.angle_gamma   90.00
#
_symmetry.space_group_name_H-M   'P 1'
#
loop_
_entity.id
_entity.type
_entity.pdbx_description
1 polymer ?
#
loop_
_entity_poly.entity_id
_entity_poly.type
_entity_poly.pdbx_seq_one_letter_code
_entity_poly.pdbx_strand_id
1 'polypeptide(L)'
;LVAGERTTLNLLQRMCGIATLTARMVAACEGTRAMVLDTRKTTPGLRAFEKYAVTCGGGVNHRMGLYDEAMIKENHLYLSGLNLAQAIARIRQASPQVFLTAEAESVEQAREALEAGANVILLDDFTLDEISEAVKLRNSRKEFARIQLEISGGVNLSNIEKYAKSGVERISVGALTHSAPALDISMKVEHSA
;
A
#
# COMPACT_ATOMS: atom_id res chain seq x y z
N LEU A 1 -32.27 -20.56 4.35
CA LEU A 1 -31.79 -19.33 5.03
C LEU A 1 -30.77 -19.67 6.12
N VAL A 2 -31.15 -20.36 7.19
CA VAL A 2 -30.25 -20.68 8.33
C VAL A 2 -28.95 -21.39 7.92
N ALA A 3 -29.00 -22.32 6.96
CA ALA A 3 -27.81 -23.04 6.48
C ALA A 3 -26.71 -22.12 5.88
N GLY A 4 -27.07 -20.97 5.32
CA GLY A 4 -26.12 -20.01 4.73
C GLY A 4 -25.69 -18.88 5.67
N GLU A 5 -26.42 -18.69 6.78
CA GLU A 5 -26.30 -17.52 7.65
C GLU A 5 -24.85 -17.27 8.08
N ARG A 6 -24.21 -18.28 8.68
CA ARG A 6 -22.89 -18.08 9.30
C ARG A 6 -21.81 -17.78 8.28
N THR A 7 -21.82 -18.47 7.14
CA THR A 7 -20.87 -18.23 6.05
C THR A 7 -21.03 -16.83 5.49
N THR A 8 -22.27 -16.39 5.25
CA THR A 8 -22.55 -15.05 4.73
C THR A 8 -22.15 -13.97 5.73
N LEU A 9 -22.53 -14.10 7.01
CA LEU A 9 -22.18 -13.13 8.03
C LEU A 9 -20.66 -13.01 8.20
N ASN A 10 -19.93 -14.13 8.29
CA ASN A 10 -18.47 -14.08 8.45
C ASN A 10 -17.77 -13.30 7.32
N LEU A 11 -18.19 -13.53 6.07
CA LEU A 11 -17.65 -12.79 4.92
C LEU A 11 -18.05 -11.32 4.96
N LEU A 12 -19.33 -11.02 5.22
CA LEU A 12 -19.83 -9.65 5.27
C LEU A 12 -19.16 -8.84 6.39
N GLN A 13 -19.13 -9.37 7.60
CA GLN A 13 -18.51 -8.74 8.76
C GLN A 13 -17.03 -8.43 8.52
N ARG A 14 -16.29 -9.36 7.89
CA ARG A 14 -14.89 -9.12 7.50
C ARG A 14 -14.76 -8.01 6.48
N MET A 15 -15.49 -8.07 5.36
CA MET A 15 -15.38 -7.08 4.30
C MET A 15 -15.85 -5.70 4.75
N CYS A 16 -16.94 -5.61 5.52
CA CYS A 16 -17.39 -4.36 6.12
C CYS A 16 -16.36 -3.81 7.13
N GLY A 17 -15.69 -4.68 7.88
CA GLY A 17 -14.61 -4.29 8.80
C GLY A 17 -13.43 -3.64 8.08
N ILE A 18 -12.99 -4.25 6.97
CA ILE A 18 -11.93 -3.72 6.10
C ILE A 18 -12.34 -2.35 5.53
N ALA A 19 -13.51 -2.28 4.89
CA ALA A 19 -14.00 -1.03 4.30
C ALA A 19 -14.13 0.10 5.34
N THR A 20 -14.61 -0.23 6.55
CA THR A 20 -14.72 0.73 7.66
C THR A 20 -13.35 1.23 8.12
N LEU A 21 -12.37 0.34 8.28
CA LEU A 21 -11.01 0.75 8.67
C LEU A 21 -10.36 1.61 7.58
N THR A 22 -10.51 1.23 6.32
CA THR A 22 -10.02 1.99 5.18
C THR A 22 -10.64 3.39 5.13
N ALA A 23 -11.96 3.52 5.25
CA ALA A 23 -12.64 4.82 5.26
C ALA A 23 -12.12 5.73 6.38
N ARG A 24 -11.87 5.19 7.57
CA ARG A 24 -11.28 5.96 8.67
C ARG A 24 -9.86 6.44 8.37
N MET A 25 -9.05 5.61 7.71
CA MET A 25 -7.69 5.98 7.31
C MET A 25 -7.69 7.01 6.17
N VAL A 26 -8.56 6.85 5.18
CA VAL A 26 -8.75 7.82 4.08
C VAL A 26 -9.19 9.17 4.65
N ALA A 27 -10.17 9.19 5.56
CA ALA A 27 -10.61 10.41 6.23
C ALA A 27 -9.46 11.12 6.98
N ALA A 28 -8.58 10.35 7.63
CA ALA A 28 -7.40 10.90 8.30
C ALA A 28 -6.34 11.48 7.34
N CYS A 29 -6.44 11.20 6.03
CA CYS A 29 -5.58 11.75 4.98
C CYS A 29 -6.24 12.89 4.18
N GLU A 30 -7.47 13.29 4.51
CA GLU A 30 -8.18 14.36 3.80
C GLU A 30 -7.39 15.67 3.81
N GLY A 31 -7.46 16.42 2.69
CA GLY A 31 -6.70 17.64 2.49
C GLY A 31 -5.22 17.43 2.13
N THR A 32 -4.77 16.18 1.97
CA THR A 32 -3.44 15.83 1.45
C THR A 32 -3.53 15.19 0.06
N ARG A 33 -2.38 14.95 -0.57
CA ARG A 33 -2.28 14.20 -1.83
C ARG A 33 -2.14 12.68 -1.63
N ALA A 34 -2.08 12.21 -0.39
CA ALA A 34 -1.78 10.83 -0.08
C ALA A 34 -2.99 9.94 -0.37
N MET A 35 -2.78 8.91 -1.17
CA MET A 35 -3.73 7.80 -1.33
C MET A 35 -3.42 6.73 -0.29
N VAL A 36 -4.45 6.10 0.25
CA VAL A 36 -4.32 4.95 1.14
C VAL A 36 -4.42 3.68 0.31
N LEU A 37 -3.39 2.83 0.37
CA LEU A 37 -3.29 1.61 -0.41
C LEU A 37 -3.36 0.36 0.47
N ASP A 38 -3.88 -0.72 -0.11
CA ASP A 38 -3.75 -2.06 0.44
C ASP A 38 -2.34 -2.65 0.19
N THR A 39 -2.17 -3.94 0.50
CA THR A 39 -0.96 -4.70 0.17
C THR A 39 -1.32 -6.11 -0.32
N ARG A 40 -0.30 -6.96 -0.50
CA ARG A 40 -0.48 -8.41 -0.70
C ARG A 40 -0.54 -9.22 0.61
N LYS A 41 -0.48 -8.56 1.78
CA LYS A 41 -0.64 -9.15 3.12
C LYS A 41 -2.14 -9.43 3.38
N THR A 42 -2.72 -10.29 2.55
CA THR A 42 -4.15 -10.62 2.49
C THR A 42 -4.40 -12.03 3.00
N THR A 43 -5.61 -12.34 3.47
CA THR A 43 -5.96 -13.71 3.84
C THR A 43 -5.91 -14.63 2.62
N PRO A 44 -5.29 -15.83 2.72
CA PRO A 44 -5.25 -16.80 1.63
C PRO A 44 -6.66 -17.10 1.09
N GLY A 45 -6.81 -17.05 -0.24
CA GLY A 45 -8.09 -17.27 -0.93
C GLY A 45 -9.06 -16.09 -0.96
N LEU A 46 -8.83 -15.04 -0.15
CA LEU A 46 -9.78 -13.91 -0.03
C LEU A 46 -9.29 -12.60 -0.66
N ARG A 47 -8.10 -12.57 -1.28
CA ARG A 47 -7.48 -11.35 -1.80
C ARG A 47 -8.42 -10.47 -2.64
N ALA A 48 -9.15 -11.06 -3.59
CA ALA A 48 -10.05 -10.28 -4.44
C ALA A 48 -11.17 -9.59 -3.63
N PHE A 49 -11.72 -10.27 -2.64
CA PHE A 49 -12.74 -9.72 -1.74
C PHE A 49 -12.18 -8.62 -0.85
N GLU A 50 -11.00 -8.84 -0.26
CA GLU A 50 -10.38 -7.88 0.66
C GLU A 50 -9.95 -6.60 -0.06
N LYS A 51 -9.37 -6.72 -1.26
CA LYS A 51 -9.04 -5.56 -2.10
C LYS A 51 -10.30 -4.82 -2.55
N TYR A 52 -11.35 -5.54 -2.92
CA TYR A 52 -12.66 -4.92 -3.19
C TYR A 52 -13.20 -4.15 -1.97
N ALA A 53 -13.10 -4.72 -0.77
CA ALA A 53 -13.51 -4.04 0.45
C ALA A 53 -12.70 -2.76 0.72
N VAL A 54 -11.38 -2.76 0.46
CA VAL A 54 -10.55 -1.55 0.53
C VAL A 54 -11.07 -0.48 -0.42
N THR A 55 -11.38 -0.83 -1.69
CA THR A 55 -11.95 0.13 -2.64
C THR A 55 -13.31 0.67 -2.20
N CYS A 56 -14.16 -0.15 -1.56
CA CYS A 56 -15.43 0.30 -0.99
C CYS A 56 -15.23 1.32 0.13
N GLY A 57 -14.13 1.22 0.89
CA GLY A 57 -13.74 2.20 1.91
C GLY A 57 -13.04 3.45 1.36
N GLY A 58 -12.92 3.61 0.04
CA GLY A 58 -12.24 4.75 -0.60
C GLY A 58 -10.72 4.60 -0.73
N GLY A 59 -10.16 3.45 -0.38
CA GLY A 59 -8.75 3.14 -0.63
C GLY A 59 -8.48 2.76 -2.09
N VAL A 60 -7.21 2.69 -2.45
CA VAL A 60 -6.75 2.32 -3.80
C VAL A 60 -6.01 0.99 -3.74
N ASN A 61 -6.25 0.12 -4.72
CA ASN A 61 -5.52 -1.15 -4.78
C ASN A 61 -4.07 -0.91 -5.21
N HIS A 62 -3.12 -1.42 -4.42
CA HIS A 62 -1.78 -1.74 -4.94
C HIS A 62 -1.90 -2.94 -5.91
N ARG A 63 -0.79 -3.36 -6.56
CA ARG A 63 -0.71 -4.58 -7.36
C ARG A 63 -1.47 -5.78 -6.75
N MET A 64 -2.24 -6.48 -7.58
CA MET A 64 -3.03 -7.65 -7.21
C MET A 64 -2.14 -8.87 -6.96
N GLY A 65 -1.11 -9.05 -7.79
CA GLY A 65 -0.18 -10.16 -7.76
C GLY A 65 1.23 -9.77 -8.17
N LEU A 66 2.06 -10.78 -8.43
CA LEU A 66 3.42 -10.58 -8.95
C LEU A 66 3.43 -10.25 -10.45
N TYR A 67 2.29 -10.35 -11.13
CA TYR A 67 2.15 -10.17 -12.58
C TYR A 67 1.81 -8.74 -13.00
N ASP A 68 1.31 -7.88 -12.11
CA ASP A 68 0.88 -6.52 -12.49
C ASP A 68 2.03 -5.51 -12.53
N GLU A 69 3.01 -5.70 -11.65
CA GLU A 69 4.04 -4.72 -11.36
C GLU A 69 5.29 -5.41 -10.81
N ALA A 70 6.45 -4.98 -11.32
CA ALA A 70 7.74 -5.33 -10.73
C ALA A 70 7.96 -4.52 -9.45
N MET A 71 8.39 -5.20 -8.39
CA MET A 71 8.71 -4.53 -7.12
C MET A 71 10.00 -5.12 -6.58
N ILE A 72 11.05 -4.31 -6.57
CA ILE A 72 12.33 -4.67 -5.94
C ILE A 72 12.16 -4.54 -4.43
N LYS A 73 12.78 -5.46 -3.70
CA LYS A 73 12.82 -5.59 -2.23
C LYS A 73 14.23 -5.96 -1.83
N GLU A 74 14.58 -5.77 -0.56
CA GLU A 74 15.87 -6.20 0.02
C GLU A 74 16.29 -7.62 -0.41
N ASN A 75 15.37 -8.58 -0.33
CA ASN A 75 15.64 -9.98 -0.70
C ASN A 75 16.10 -10.16 -2.16
N HIS A 76 15.62 -9.31 -3.09
CA HIS A 76 16.07 -9.36 -4.49
C HIS A 76 17.51 -8.83 -4.62
N LEU A 77 17.84 -7.78 -3.87
CA LEU A 77 19.20 -7.21 -3.86
C LEU A 77 20.18 -8.22 -3.25
N TYR A 78 19.82 -8.79 -2.09
CA TYR A 78 20.61 -9.82 -1.42
C TYR A 78 20.90 -11.03 -2.32
N LEU A 79 19.87 -11.61 -2.95
CA LEU A 79 20.02 -12.80 -3.79
C LEU A 79 20.75 -12.52 -5.12
N SER A 80 20.66 -11.30 -5.64
CA SER A 80 21.31 -10.93 -6.91
C SER A 80 22.73 -10.41 -6.75
N GLY A 81 23.11 -9.97 -5.54
CA GLY A 81 24.37 -9.27 -5.28
C GLY A 81 24.46 -7.89 -5.92
N LEU A 82 23.33 -7.34 -6.37
CA LEU A 82 23.24 -6.02 -7.01
C LEU A 82 22.82 -4.96 -5.98
N ASN A 83 23.30 -3.72 -6.18
CA ASN A 83 22.69 -2.58 -5.52
C ASN A 83 21.37 -2.17 -6.20
N LEU A 84 20.65 -1.20 -5.62
CA LEU A 84 19.31 -0.85 -6.07
C LEU A 84 19.32 -0.24 -7.48
N ALA A 85 20.27 0.65 -7.78
CA ALA A 85 20.43 1.23 -9.10
C ALA A 85 20.70 0.16 -10.19
N GLN A 86 21.59 -0.80 -9.92
CA GLN A 86 21.90 -1.90 -10.83
C GLN A 86 20.69 -2.82 -11.07
N ALA A 87 19.94 -3.14 -10.01
CA ALA A 87 18.73 -3.95 -10.12
C ALA A 87 17.65 -3.26 -10.98
N ILE A 88 17.44 -1.95 -10.77
CA ILE A 88 16.52 -1.14 -11.58
C ILE A 88 16.96 -1.14 -13.04
N ALA A 89 18.24 -0.86 -13.32
CA ALA A 89 18.78 -0.83 -14.68
C ALA A 89 18.59 -2.17 -15.41
N ARG A 90 18.82 -3.29 -14.70
CA ARG A 90 18.62 -4.65 -15.25
C ARG A 90 17.15 -4.92 -15.59
N ILE A 91 16.21 -4.51 -14.75
CA ILE A 91 14.77 -4.64 -15.03
C ILE A 91 14.38 -3.75 -16.22
N ARG A 92 14.89 -2.51 -16.28
CA ARG A 92 14.62 -1.60 -17.41
C ARG A 92 15.16 -2.12 -18.73
N GLN A 93 16.31 -2.79 -18.72
CA GLN A 93 16.86 -3.43 -19.93
C GLN A 93 16.00 -4.62 -20.38
N ALA A 94 15.54 -5.46 -19.44
CA ALA A 94 14.74 -6.65 -19.76
C ALA A 94 13.29 -6.32 -20.12
N SER A 95 12.68 -5.35 -19.44
CA SER A 95 11.27 -4.97 -19.56
C SER A 95 11.10 -3.44 -19.46
N PRO A 96 11.40 -2.67 -20.53
CA PRO A 96 11.44 -1.21 -20.47
C PRO A 96 10.16 -0.53 -20.02
N GLN A 97 9.00 -1.14 -20.31
CA GLN A 97 7.68 -0.56 -20.02
C GLN A 97 7.06 -1.05 -18.71
N VAL A 98 7.71 -1.97 -17.97
CA VAL A 98 7.12 -2.50 -16.73
C VAL A 98 7.02 -1.39 -15.70
N PHE A 99 5.86 -1.26 -15.06
CA PHE A 99 5.75 -0.40 -13.88
C PHE A 99 6.61 -0.99 -12.76
N LEU A 100 7.44 -0.14 -12.14
CA LEU A 100 8.47 -0.57 -11.19
C LEU A 100 8.43 0.24 -9.90
N THR A 101 8.12 -0.44 -8.80
CA THR A 101 8.36 0.05 -7.44
C THR A 101 9.74 -0.42 -6.96
N ALA A 102 10.50 0.48 -6.36
CA ALA A 102 11.77 0.19 -5.71
C ALA A 102 11.64 0.43 -4.21
N GLU A 103 11.78 -0.61 -3.39
CA GLU A 103 11.88 -0.50 -1.94
C GLU A 103 13.26 0.06 -1.55
N ALA A 104 13.26 1.06 -0.67
CA ALA A 104 14.43 1.71 -0.12
C ALA A 104 14.33 1.75 1.41
N GLU A 105 15.45 1.43 2.07
CA GLU A 105 15.62 1.39 3.53
C GLU A 105 16.50 2.55 4.04
N SER A 106 16.93 3.44 3.14
CA SER A 106 17.67 4.67 3.49
C SER A 106 17.48 5.77 2.45
N VAL A 107 17.71 7.03 2.85
CA VAL A 107 17.67 8.19 1.94
C VAL A 107 18.64 8.02 0.76
N GLU A 108 19.78 7.37 0.98
CA GLU A 108 20.74 7.08 -0.07
C GLU A 108 20.20 6.09 -1.11
N GLN A 109 19.54 5.01 -0.68
CA GLN A 109 18.86 4.10 -1.61
C GLN A 109 17.70 4.80 -2.34
N ALA A 110 16.97 5.70 -1.66
CA ALA A 110 15.94 6.49 -2.32
C ALA A 110 16.55 7.37 -3.43
N ARG A 111 17.73 7.95 -3.21
CA ARG A 111 18.49 8.69 -4.23
C ARG A 111 18.88 7.81 -5.41
N GLU A 112 19.43 6.62 -5.16
CA GLU A 112 19.76 5.65 -6.20
C GLU A 112 18.53 5.30 -7.05
N ALA A 113 17.38 5.07 -6.42
CA ALA A 113 16.15 4.72 -7.11
C ALA A 113 15.57 5.87 -7.95
N LEU A 114 15.69 7.13 -7.48
CA LEU A 114 15.32 8.32 -8.25
C LEU A 114 16.17 8.44 -9.51
N GLU A 115 17.49 8.33 -9.36
CA GLU A 115 18.44 8.44 -10.47
C GLU A 115 18.31 7.30 -11.49
N ALA A 116 18.01 6.09 -11.02
CA ALA A 116 17.80 4.92 -11.88
C ALA A 116 16.42 4.87 -12.55
N GLY A 117 15.49 5.76 -12.19
CA GLY A 117 14.20 5.90 -12.88
C GLY A 117 13.15 4.86 -12.47
N ALA A 118 13.03 4.55 -11.18
CA ALA A 118 11.86 3.86 -10.64
C ALA A 118 10.58 4.68 -10.87
N ASN A 119 9.41 4.02 -10.95
CA ASN A 119 8.12 4.72 -11.05
C ASN A 119 7.64 5.16 -9.66
N VAL A 120 7.86 4.31 -8.66
CA VAL A 120 7.54 4.55 -7.26
C VAL A 120 8.74 4.16 -6.41
N ILE A 121 9.00 4.91 -5.35
CA ILE A 121 9.98 4.55 -4.33
C ILE A 121 9.21 4.30 -3.05
N LEU A 122 9.29 3.07 -2.56
CA LEU A 122 8.66 2.66 -1.32
C LEU A 122 9.69 2.83 -0.19
N LEU A 123 9.39 3.77 0.72
CA LEU A 123 10.18 4.10 1.89
C LEU A 123 9.76 3.15 3.02
N ASP A 124 10.58 2.14 3.30
CA ASP A 124 10.24 1.10 4.30
C ASP A 124 10.78 1.50 5.68
N ASP A 125 9.87 1.68 6.63
CA ASP A 125 10.16 2.03 8.03
C ASP A 125 11.01 3.31 8.24
N PHE A 126 10.93 4.28 7.31
CA PHE A 126 11.58 5.59 7.47
C PHE A 126 11.00 6.41 8.63
N THR A 127 11.86 7.17 9.29
CA THR A 127 11.48 8.25 10.19
C THR A 127 10.88 9.44 9.43
N LEU A 128 10.17 10.33 10.13
CA LEU A 128 9.59 11.54 9.51
C LEU A 128 10.67 12.47 8.94
N ASP A 129 11.85 12.51 9.54
CA ASP A 129 12.97 13.32 9.05
C ASP A 129 13.52 12.75 7.75
N GLU A 130 13.73 11.43 7.68
CA GLU A 130 14.17 10.76 6.44
C GLU A 130 13.12 10.88 5.32
N ILE A 131 11.82 10.80 5.66
CA ILE A 131 10.74 11.05 4.68
C ILE A 131 10.82 12.48 4.15
N SER A 132 11.04 13.46 5.03
CA SER A 132 11.19 14.88 4.64
C SER A 132 12.38 15.06 3.70
N GLU A 133 13.50 14.40 3.96
CA GLU A 133 14.68 14.39 3.08
C GLU A 133 14.39 13.74 1.73
N ALA A 134 13.74 12.57 1.71
CA ALA A 134 13.34 11.89 0.47
C ALA A 134 12.39 12.75 -0.38
N VAL A 135 11.43 13.42 0.25
CA VAL A 135 10.50 14.35 -0.43
C VAL A 135 11.26 15.55 -1.00
N LYS A 136 12.18 16.16 -0.25
CA LYS A 136 13.03 17.26 -0.74
C LYS A 136 13.87 16.81 -1.93
N LEU A 137 14.48 15.62 -1.85
CA LEU A 137 15.29 15.06 -2.91
C LEU A 137 14.47 14.83 -4.18
N ARG A 138 13.29 14.21 -4.07
CA ARG A 138 12.36 14.03 -5.20
C ARG A 138 11.93 15.36 -5.82
N ASN A 139 11.75 16.41 -5.02
CA ASN A 139 11.34 17.74 -5.51
C ASN A 139 12.50 18.61 -6.03
N SER A 140 13.75 18.21 -5.79
CA SER A 140 14.94 19.02 -6.14
C SER A 140 15.15 19.17 -7.66
N ARG A 141 14.58 18.26 -8.45
CA ARG A 141 14.82 18.10 -9.89
C ARG A 141 13.51 17.80 -10.62
N LYS A 142 13.23 18.49 -11.73
CA LYS A 142 11.95 18.40 -12.47
C LYS A 142 11.71 17.00 -13.05
N GLU A 143 12.77 16.32 -13.46
CA GLU A 143 12.75 14.95 -13.98
C GLU A 143 12.27 13.91 -12.96
N PHE A 144 12.40 14.21 -11.66
CA PHE A 144 11.96 13.36 -10.56
C PHE A 144 10.50 13.61 -10.17
N ALA A 145 9.88 14.70 -10.65
CA ALA A 145 8.52 15.09 -10.26
C ALA A 145 7.45 14.02 -10.56
N ARG A 146 7.70 13.17 -11.57
CA ARG A 146 6.82 12.05 -11.96
C ARG A 146 6.99 10.79 -11.10
N ILE A 147 8.03 10.72 -10.28
CA ILE A 147 8.30 9.59 -9.39
C ILE A 147 7.50 9.81 -8.11
N GLN A 148 6.68 8.83 -7.76
CA GLN A 148 5.87 8.86 -6.54
C GLN A 148 6.65 8.29 -5.36
N LEU A 149 6.40 8.82 -4.17
CA LEU A 149 6.88 8.24 -2.92
C LEU A 149 5.73 7.48 -2.24
N GLU A 150 6.04 6.30 -1.74
CA GLU A 150 5.13 5.44 -0.98
C GLU A 150 5.70 5.17 0.41
N ILE A 151 4.90 5.39 1.45
CA ILE A 151 5.26 4.98 2.83
C ILE A 151 4.74 3.58 3.08
N SER A 152 5.59 2.72 3.63
CA SER A 152 5.27 1.38 4.12
C SER A 152 5.89 1.19 5.50
N GLY A 153 5.27 0.34 6.32
CA GLY A 153 5.76 0.00 7.66
C GLY A 153 5.11 0.82 8.77
N GLY A 154 4.71 0.15 9.86
CA GLY A 154 4.20 0.79 11.08
C GLY A 154 2.94 1.67 10.98
N VAL A 155 2.31 1.83 9.82
CA VAL A 155 1.17 2.75 9.63
C VAL A 155 -0.11 2.25 10.31
N ASN A 156 -0.75 3.15 11.06
CA ASN A 156 -2.00 2.93 11.77
C ASN A 156 -2.77 4.27 11.93
N LEU A 157 -3.98 4.22 12.50
CA LEU A 157 -4.84 5.41 12.64
C LEU A 157 -4.22 6.53 13.48
N SER A 158 -3.29 6.24 14.40
CA SER A 158 -2.68 7.27 15.25
C SER A 158 -1.55 8.05 14.56
N ASN A 159 -0.98 7.52 13.47
CA ASN A 159 0.18 8.11 12.80
C ASN A 159 -0.03 8.43 11.31
N ILE A 160 -1.05 7.86 10.65
CA ILE A 160 -1.26 8.01 9.21
C ILE A 160 -1.40 9.47 8.75
N GLU A 161 -2.04 10.32 9.55
CA GLU A 161 -2.18 11.75 9.26
C GLU A 161 -0.80 12.46 9.15
N LYS A 162 0.15 12.10 10.02
CA LYS A 162 1.51 12.66 10.00
C LYS A 162 2.23 12.28 8.72
N TYR A 163 2.10 11.02 8.31
CA TYR A 163 2.66 10.52 7.07
C TYR A 163 2.01 11.17 5.84
N ALA A 164 0.69 11.36 5.84
CA ALA A 164 -0.02 12.02 4.75
C ALA A 164 0.43 13.48 4.56
N LYS A 165 0.68 14.20 5.65
CA LYS A 165 1.15 15.59 5.62
C LYS A 165 2.63 15.75 5.20
N SER A 166 3.40 14.66 5.15
CA SER A 166 4.81 14.70 4.72
C SER A 166 4.97 15.05 3.23
N GLY A 167 3.90 14.89 2.43
CA GLY A 167 3.93 15.14 1.00
C GLY A 167 4.30 13.91 0.16
N VAL A 168 4.07 12.70 0.67
CA VAL A 168 4.07 11.49 -0.18
C VAL A 168 2.74 11.33 -0.91
N GLU A 169 2.75 10.62 -2.04
CA GLU A 169 1.55 10.35 -2.83
C GLU A 169 0.81 9.09 -2.37
N ARG A 170 1.51 8.18 -1.69
CA ARG A 170 1.03 6.82 -1.43
C ARG A 170 1.38 6.40 -0.01
N ILE A 171 0.47 5.70 0.65
CA ILE A 171 0.69 5.08 1.95
C ILE A 171 0.07 3.69 1.91
N SER A 172 0.88 2.63 1.86
CA SER A 172 0.37 1.26 1.87
C SER A 172 0.28 0.70 3.28
N VAL A 173 -0.90 0.18 3.62
CA VAL A 173 -1.23 -0.21 4.99
C VAL A 173 -1.65 -1.67 5.02
N GLY A 174 -0.73 -2.54 5.46
CA GLY A 174 -1.00 -3.98 5.58
C GLY A 174 -2.17 -4.30 6.51
N ALA A 175 -2.31 -3.52 7.60
CA ALA A 175 -3.32 -3.75 8.63
C ALA A 175 -4.76 -3.67 8.09
N LEU A 176 -4.98 -3.01 6.95
CA LEU A 176 -6.27 -2.97 6.28
C LEU A 176 -6.79 -4.37 5.94
N THR A 177 -5.91 -5.29 5.53
CA THR A 177 -6.33 -6.62 5.08
C THR A 177 -6.02 -7.71 6.10
N HIS A 178 -4.86 -7.70 6.76
CA HIS A 178 -4.52 -8.76 7.72
C HIS A 178 -5.06 -8.55 9.14
N SER A 179 -5.46 -7.33 9.52
CA SER A 179 -5.79 -6.99 10.92
C SER A 179 -7.05 -6.12 11.10
N ALA A 180 -7.86 -5.90 10.06
CA ALA A 180 -9.09 -5.14 10.22
C ALA A 180 -10.07 -5.85 11.17
N PRO A 181 -10.63 -5.15 12.17
CA PRO A 181 -11.64 -5.71 13.05
C PRO A 181 -12.92 -5.97 12.26
N ALA A 182 -13.53 -7.14 12.46
CA ALA A 182 -14.81 -7.46 11.84
C ALA A 182 -15.91 -6.53 12.36
N LEU A 183 -16.79 -6.06 11.48
CA LEU A 183 -17.96 -5.26 11.87
C LEU A 183 -19.00 -6.16 12.55
N ASP A 184 -19.61 -5.72 13.64
CA ASP A 184 -20.64 -6.51 14.31
C ASP A 184 -21.97 -6.43 13.54
N ILE A 185 -22.45 -7.57 13.04
CA ILE A 185 -23.65 -7.69 12.20
C ILE A 185 -24.38 -8.98 12.61
N SER A 186 -25.69 -8.88 12.82
CA SER A 186 -26.55 -10.02 13.14
C SER A 186 -27.72 -10.12 12.16
N MET A 187 -28.19 -11.36 11.92
CA MET A 187 -29.40 -11.63 11.15
C MET A 187 -30.55 -11.90 12.12
N LYS A 188 -31.67 -11.18 11.96
CA LYS A 188 -32.92 -11.44 12.68
C LYS A 188 -33.97 -11.93 11.68
N VAL A 189 -34.70 -12.98 12.04
CA VAL A 189 -35.80 -13.51 11.23
C VAL A 189 -37.11 -13.16 11.91
N GLU A 190 -37.99 -12.49 11.19
CA GLU A 190 -39.33 -12.14 11.65
C GLU A 190 -40.35 -12.93 10.84
N HIS A 191 -41.39 -13.42 11.52
CA HIS A 191 -42.54 -14.02 10.88
C HIS A 191 -43.58 -12.93 10.60
N SER A 192 -43.98 -12.77 9.34
CA SER A 192 -45.20 -12.04 9.01
C SER A 192 -46.39 -12.90 9.42
N ALA A 193 -47.14 -12.45 10.43
CA ALA A 193 -48.43 -13.04 10.81
C ALA A 193 -49.51 -12.69 9.77
#